data_AF-A0A9E5QEI4-F1
#
_entry.id   AF-A0A9E5QEI4-F1
#
_cell.length_a   1.000
_cell.length_b   1.000
_cell.length_c   1.000
_cell.angle_alpha   90.00
_cell.angle_beta   90.00
_cell.angle_gamma   90.00
#
_symmetry.space_group_name_H-M   'P 1'
#
loop_
_entity.id
_entity.type
_entity.pdbx_description
1 polymer ?
#
loop_
_entity_poly.entity_id
_entity_poly.type
_entity_poly.pdbx_seq_one_letter_code
_entity_poly.pdbx_strand_id
1 'polypeptide(L)'
;MATMYIREYKYLTRDEGGNVIQAGQEDGFAAGQSVTFTTSAQSAAFQDTTRFVRISCDAEAFLDFGSNPTAATTDGINVQADTPEFFGVQPGQKVAAYDGTS
;
A
#
# COMPACT_ATOMS: atom_id res chain seq x y z
N MET A 1 13.94 -2.04 12.35
CA MET A 1 12.65 -1.31 12.29
C MET A 1 12.49 -0.87 10.86
N ALA A 2 11.53 -1.46 10.15
CA ALA A 2 11.31 -1.29 8.72
C ALA A 2 10.33 -0.13 8.46
N THR A 3 10.30 0.36 7.22
CA THR A 3 9.41 1.42 6.76
C THR A 3 8.67 1.01 5.50
N MET A 4 7.35 1.13 5.54
CA MET A 4 6.44 0.97 4.42
C MET A 4 6.13 2.36 3.85
N TYR A 5 6.32 2.53 2.56
CA TYR A 5 5.99 3.73 1.81
C TYR A 5 4.75 3.50 0.95
N ILE A 6 3.77 4.37 1.10
CA ILE A 6 2.48 4.27 0.41
C ILE A 6 2.30 5.51 -0.46
N ARG A 7 1.96 5.29 -1.74
CA ARG A 7 1.42 6.32 -2.63
C ARG A 7 0.00 5.98 -2.98
N GLU A 8 -0.91 6.94 -2.79
CA GLU A 8 -2.33 6.78 -3.07
C GLU A 8 -2.68 7.32 -4.46
N TYR A 9 -3.60 6.67 -5.17
CA TYR A 9 -4.01 7.06 -6.51
C TYR A 9 -5.52 6.93 -6.68
N LYS A 10 -6.11 7.89 -7.41
CA LYS A 10 -7.50 7.82 -7.86
C LYS A 10 -7.64 7.00 -9.14
N TYR A 11 -6.66 7.09 -10.03
CA TYR A 11 -6.67 6.46 -11.35
C TYR A 11 -5.36 5.72 -11.62
N LEU A 12 -5.47 4.59 -12.31
CA LEU A 12 -4.36 4.02 -13.06
C LEU A 12 -4.16 4.83 -14.34
N THR A 13 -2.91 4.98 -14.75
CA THR A 13 -2.58 5.63 -16.02
C THR A 13 -2.95 4.73 -17.20
N ARG A 14 -2.96 5.31 -18.40
CA ARG A 14 -3.33 4.63 -19.65
C ARG A 14 -2.18 4.64 -20.64
N ASP A 15 -2.13 3.63 -21.50
CA ASP A 15 -1.25 3.60 -22.67
C ASP A 15 -1.77 4.53 -23.79
N GLU A 16 -1.04 4.61 -24.90
CA GLU A 16 -1.41 5.41 -26.07
C GLU A 16 -2.75 4.95 -26.70
N GLY A 17 -3.10 3.68 -26.56
CA GLY A 17 -4.38 3.12 -27.01
C GLY A 17 -5.55 3.38 -26.07
N GLY A 18 -5.31 4.02 -24.92
CA GLY A 18 -6.32 4.30 -23.90
C GLY A 18 -6.62 3.12 -22.96
N ASN A 19 -5.86 2.02 -23.04
CA ASN A 19 -6.00 0.90 -22.11
C ASN A 19 -5.35 1.24 -20.78
N VAL A 20 -5.96 0.80 -19.68
CA VAL A 20 -5.36 0.97 -18.35
C VAL A 20 -4.14 0.07 -18.19
N ILE A 21 -3.07 0.60 -17.61
CA ILE A 21 -1.87 -0.17 -17.27
C ILE A 21 -1.64 -0.16 -15.76
N GLN A 22 -0.85 -1.10 -15.25
CA GLN A 22 -0.54 -1.20 -13.82
C GLN A 22 0.52 -0.16 -13.41
N ALA A 23 0.15 1.11 -13.49
CA ALA A 23 0.91 2.24 -12.99
C ALA A 23 -0.06 3.34 -12.53
N GLY A 24 0.26 4.02 -11.43
CA GLY A 24 -0.53 5.14 -10.94
C GLY A 24 -0.40 6.36 -11.86
N GLN A 25 -1.49 7.09 -12.07
CA GLN A 25 -1.42 8.38 -12.74
C GLN A 25 -0.88 9.43 -11.76
N GLU A 26 0.36 9.86 -11.97
CA GLU A 26 0.95 11.01 -11.28
C GLU A 26 0.34 12.31 -11.85
N ASP A 27 0.23 13.37 -11.02
CA ASP A 27 -0.45 14.65 -11.29
C ASP A 27 -1.99 14.68 -11.17
N GLY A 28 -2.56 13.98 -10.18
CA GLY A 28 -4.02 14.02 -9.97
C GLY A 28 -4.54 13.63 -8.59
N PHE A 29 -3.86 14.03 -7.49
CA PHE A 29 -4.17 13.72 -6.06
C PHE A 29 -3.43 12.52 -5.44
N ALA A 30 -2.10 12.42 -5.63
CA ALA A 30 -1.31 11.40 -4.95
C ALA A 30 -0.85 11.82 -3.54
N ALA A 31 -1.62 11.43 -2.51
CA ALA A 31 -1.19 11.51 -1.12
C ALA A 31 -0.10 10.46 -0.84
N GLY A 32 0.85 10.81 0.04
CA GLY A 32 1.91 9.90 0.48
C GLY A 32 1.81 9.62 1.98
N GLN A 33 2.04 8.37 2.36
CA GLN A 33 2.15 7.97 3.77
C GLN A 33 3.42 7.14 3.96
N SER A 34 4.00 7.20 5.15
CA SER A 34 5.10 6.34 5.58
C SER A 34 4.75 5.75 6.94
N VAL A 35 4.87 4.43 7.08
CA VAL A 35 4.58 3.71 8.32
C VAL A 35 5.81 2.93 8.73
N THR A 36 6.30 3.18 9.93
CA THR A 36 7.42 2.45 10.51
C THR A 36 6.88 1.30 11.36
N PHE A 37 7.47 0.11 11.23
CA PHE A 37 6.95 -1.11 11.86
C PHE A 37 8.06 -2.08 12.30
N THR A 38 7.70 -2.86 13.31
CA THR A 38 8.35 -4.12 13.68
C THR A 38 7.26 -5.12 14.01
N THR A 39 6.33 -4.77 14.91
CA THR A 39 5.02 -5.43 15.03
C THR A 39 4.01 -4.83 14.04
N SER A 40 2.82 -5.44 13.92
CA SER A 40 1.71 -4.89 13.11
C SER A 40 1.46 -3.42 13.44
N ALA A 41 1.68 -2.54 12.45
CA ALA A 41 1.41 -1.11 12.54
C ALA A 41 0.59 -0.66 11.33
N GLN A 42 -0.42 0.18 11.58
CA GLN A 42 -1.37 0.64 10.55
C GLN A 42 -1.00 2.01 9.98
N SER A 43 -1.35 2.20 8.71
CA SER A 43 -1.40 3.50 8.06
C SER A 43 -2.56 4.37 8.57
N ALA A 44 -2.57 5.64 8.16
CA ALA A 44 -3.79 6.43 8.24
C ALA A 44 -4.82 5.89 7.23
N ALA A 45 -6.09 6.23 7.44
CA ALA A 45 -7.14 5.89 6.48
C ALA A 45 -6.83 6.53 5.13
N PHE A 46 -7.00 5.77 4.05
CA PHE A 46 -6.88 6.26 2.69
C PHE A 46 -7.96 7.31 2.41
N GLN A 47 -7.60 8.29 1.61
CA GLN A 47 -8.49 9.39 1.28
C GLN A 47 -9.76 8.91 0.54
N ASP A 48 -10.82 9.71 0.59
CA ASP A 48 -12.11 9.39 -0.04
C ASP A 48 -12.01 9.14 -1.56
N THR A 49 -10.99 9.70 -2.19
CA THR A 49 -10.70 9.57 -3.63
C THR A 49 -9.75 8.43 -3.98
N THR A 50 -9.12 7.78 -2.99
CA THR A 50 -8.14 6.73 -3.23
C THR A 50 -8.84 5.45 -3.69
N ARG A 51 -8.30 4.83 -4.74
CA ARG A 51 -8.79 3.58 -5.34
C ARG A 51 -7.68 2.58 -5.58
N PHE A 52 -6.45 3.06 -5.70
CA PHE A 52 -5.25 2.24 -5.83
C PHE A 52 -4.16 2.79 -4.93
N VAL A 53 -3.25 1.91 -4.51
CA VAL A 53 -2.04 2.29 -3.80
C VAL A 53 -0.83 1.60 -4.43
N ARG A 54 0.30 2.31 -4.46
CA ARG A 54 1.62 1.71 -4.66
C ARG A 54 2.28 1.60 -3.31
N ILE A 55 2.72 0.39 -2.95
CA ILE A 55 3.39 0.12 -1.69
C ILE A 55 4.78 -0.42 -1.98
N SER A 56 5.77 0.04 -1.22
CA SER A 56 7.11 -0.53 -1.17
C SER A 56 7.62 -0.52 0.27
N CYS A 57 8.38 -1.53 0.65
CA CYS A 57 8.98 -1.63 1.98
C CYS A 57 10.50 -1.71 1.86
N ASP A 58 11.24 -1.18 2.85
CA ASP A 58 12.71 -1.29 2.93
C ASP A 58 13.18 -2.64 3.53
N ALA A 59 12.25 -3.52 3.85
CA ALA A 59 12.46 -4.90 4.30
C ALA A 59 11.28 -5.77 3.85
N GLU A 60 11.42 -7.10 3.99
CA GLU A 60 10.30 -8.03 3.82
C GLU A 60 9.16 -7.67 4.79
N ALA A 61 7.93 -7.70 4.29
CA ALA A 61 6.76 -7.32 5.06
C ALA A 61 5.55 -8.21 4.74
N PHE A 62 4.69 -8.38 5.73
CA PHE A 62 3.35 -8.93 5.58
C PHE A 62 2.34 -7.81 5.70
N LEU A 63 1.44 -7.70 4.72
CA LEU A 63 0.44 -6.64 4.64
C LEU A 63 -0.98 -7.17 4.87
N ASP A 64 -1.82 -6.36 5.50
CA ASP A 64 -3.26 -6.59 5.60
C ASP A 64 -4.04 -5.29 5.35
N PHE A 65 -5.21 -5.38 4.71
CA PHE A 65 -6.03 -4.23 4.32
C PHE A 65 -7.42 -4.31 4.95
N GLY A 66 -7.91 -3.21 5.50
CA GLY A 66 -9.23 -3.17 6.13
C GLY A 66 -9.53 -1.85 6.81
N SER A 67 -10.64 -1.76 7.54
CA SER A 67 -10.95 -0.56 8.35
C SER A 67 -10.08 -0.46 9.61
N ASN A 68 -9.68 -1.62 10.16
CA ASN A 68 -8.78 -1.76 11.30
C ASN A 68 -7.91 -3.03 11.13
N PRO A 69 -7.03 -3.06 10.10
CA PRO A 69 -6.29 -4.26 9.72
C PRO A 69 -5.24 -4.64 10.76
N THR A 70 -4.93 -5.94 10.85
CA THR A 70 -3.83 -6.44 11.69
C THR A 70 -3.00 -7.39 10.87
N ALA A 71 -1.80 -6.95 10.50
CA ALA A 71 -0.90 -7.76 9.69
C ALA A 71 -0.35 -8.95 10.50
N ALA A 72 -0.31 -10.12 9.86
CA ALA A 72 0.20 -11.36 10.42
C ALA A 72 0.90 -12.17 9.33
N THR A 73 1.80 -13.09 9.72
CA THR A 73 2.57 -13.90 8.76
C THR A 73 1.75 -14.95 8.04
N THR A 74 0.70 -15.49 8.66
CA THR A 74 -0.07 -16.61 8.12
C THR A 74 -1.02 -16.20 6.99
N ASP A 75 -1.67 -15.03 7.12
CA ASP A 75 -2.71 -14.56 6.19
C ASP A 75 -2.35 -13.23 5.51
N GLY A 76 -1.21 -12.63 5.86
CA GLY A 76 -0.77 -11.37 5.27
C GLY A 76 -0.18 -11.55 3.88
N ILE A 77 -0.37 -10.53 3.04
CA ILE A 77 0.24 -10.45 1.72
C ILE A 77 1.74 -10.20 1.90
N ASN A 78 2.57 -11.16 1.49
CA ASN A 78 4.03 -11.00 1.53
C ASN A 78 4.50 -10.05 0.43
N VAL A 79 5.27 -9.04 0.81
CA VAL A 79 5.93 -8.09 -0.08
C VAL A 79 7.43 -8.14 0.17
N GLN A 80 8.20 -8.28 -0.90
CA GLN A 80 9.65 -8.34 -0.84
C GLN A 80 10.25 -6.95 -0.63
N ALA A 81 11.42 -6.91 0.01
CA ALA A 81 12.16 -5.66 0.21
C ALA A 81 12.45 -4.95 -1.12
N ASP A 82 12.41 -3.61 -1.08
CA ASP A 82 12.73 -2.69 -2.18
C ASP A 82 11.92 -2.92 -3.47
N THR A 83 10.82 -3.67 -3.37
CA THR A 83 9.95 -4.00 -4.51
C THR A 83 8.63 -3.25 -4.40
N PRO A 84 8.29 -2.42 -5.40
CA PRO A 84 7.00 -1.76 -5.42
C PRO A 84 5.91 -2.64 -6.00
N GLU A 85 4.79 -2.71 -5.30
CA GLU A 85 3.58 -3.41 -5.73
C GLU A 85 2.37 -2.47 -5.76
N PHE A 86 1.39 -2.79 -6.61
CA PHE A 86 0.16 -2.01 -6.75
C PHE A 86 -1.04 -2.81 -6.28
N PHE A 87 -1.87 -2.21 -5.44
CA PHE A 87 -3.07 -2.83 -4.89
C PHE A 87 -4.31 -1.96 -5.16
N GLY A 88 -5.43 -2.61 -5.50
CA GLY A 88 -6.74 -1.96 -5.50
C GLY A 88 -7.27 -1.88 -4.07
N VAL A 89 -7.84 -0.73 -3.68
CA VAL A 89 -8.34 -0.47 -2.32
C VAL A 89 -9.66 0.27 -2.34
N GLN A 90 -10.37 0.23 -1.21
CA GLN A 90 -11.56 1.04 -0.97
C GLN A 90 -11.20 2.28 -0.14
N PRO A 91 -11.87 3.42 -0.37
CA PRO A 91 -11.74 4.61 0.47
C PRO A 91 -11.94 4.33 1.95
N GLY A 92 -11.19 5.01 2.81
CA GLY A 92 -11.28 4.86 4.26
C GLY A 92 -10.64 3.58 4.81
N GLN A 93 -10.22 2.63 3.96
CA GLN A 93 -9.38 1.52 4.41
C GLN A 93 -8.01 2.02 4.85
N LYS A 94 -7.33 1.19 5.63
CA LYS A 94 -5.93 1.32 6.00
C LYS A 94 -5.18 0.10 5.48
N VAL A 95 -3.87 0.17 5.53
CA VAL A 95 -2.99 -0.99 5.41
C VAL A 95 -2.14 -1.14 6.67
N ALA A 96 -2.03 -2.36 7.18
CA ALA A 96 -1.09 -2.72 8.23
C ALA A 96 0.14 -3.39 7.63
N ALA A 97 1.31 -3.18 8.24
CA ALA A 97 2.54 -3.88 7.91
C ALA A 97 3.17 -4.54 9.15
N TYR A 98 3.75 -5.71 8.96
CA TYR A 98 4.44 -6.49 9.98
C TYR A 98 5.70 -7.15 9.39
N ASP A 99 6.83 -7.19 10.13
CA ASP A 99 8.10 -7.74 9.62
C ASP A 99 8.26 -9.25 9.84
N GLY A 100 7.34 -9.91 10.56
CA GLY A 100 7.37 -11.35 10.77
C GLY A 100 8.32 -11.85 11.87
N THR A 101 8.99 -10.96 12.61
CA THR A 101 10.10 -11.34 13.50
C THR A 101 9.76 -11.49 14.99
N SER A 102 8.52 -11.20 15.39
CA SER A 102 8.01 -11.25 16.78
C SER A 102 6.95 -12.32 17.05
#